data_AF-A0A6P4XDR1-F1
#
_entry.id   AF-A0A6P4XDR1-F1
#
_cell.length_a   1.000
_cell.length_b   1.000
_cell.length_c   1.000
_cell.angle_alpha   90.00
_cell.angle_beta   90.00
_cell.angle_gamma   90.00
#
_symmetry.space_group_name_H-M   'P 1'
#
loop_
_entity.id
_entity.type
_entity.pdbx_description
1 polymer ?
#
loop_
_entity_poly.entity_id
_entity_poly.type
_entity_poly.pdbx_seq_one_letter_code
_entity_poly.pdbx_strand_id
1 'polypeptide(L)'
;FSWSTQLFRETYPDGKDYIIHSFELDARLAPYFASYSNHVLHCPVAVGGKDGNITAYAESAWKPDKGKVAGKDMQWGGGAIYASDAEKQDEIHGRRFGVKNVIPMVDLSKWIQENTALEDYVIFKLDVEGAEYDILDKMIKDSTFKWIDKFYGEFHDWFNVPGWSYQRKQELRNTLRTNGINMLDWAGEYKKYQDMESIHKIDVPADFPGAAGVVYSTCSPSPDGPARLALTVQVGMNRKAAHKLVETIRAHPSNMPVTLFVYGDFVQDFPDLITKWADRYTIGIREAGPFPADHWVLQNPDVMRMSLVSAVQRMKEVGLRPAYYYPDGLSQRVQDTAKNRGLRIIQPTTKFPPNLGTLLKEDNYYKFRDVERTPKALRILYERISTGGILSLDTDHPDSYMISAFLMDYLYENSGFQLVSLNDCLRK
;
A
#
# COMPACT_ATOMS: atom_id res chain seq x y z
N PHE A 1 -12.97 2.95 12.02
CA PHE A 1 -12.65 1.97 13.05
C PHE A 1 -11.37 1.17 12.72
N SER A 2 -11.35 0.02 12.05
CA SER A 2 -10.10 -0.78 11.87
C SER A 2 -9.17 -0.34 10.71
N TRP A 3 -9.72 -0.16 9.50
CA TRP A 3 -8.94 0.11 8.28
C TRP A 3 -8.14 1.42 8.27
N SER A 4 -8.40 2.31 9.23
CA SER A 4 -7.75 3.62 9.32
C SER A 4 -6.29 3.49 9.76
N THR A 5 -6.00 2.65 10.76
CA THR A 5 -4.63 2.45 11.25
C THR A 5 -3.75 1.88 10.16
N GLN A 6 -4.23 0.85 9.44
CA GLN A 6 -3.49 0.30 8.30
C GLN A 6 -3.23 1.36 7.22
N LEU A 7 -4.27 2.08 6.78
CA LEU A 7 -4.12 3.10 5.75
C LEU A 7 -3.08 4.16 6.14
N PHE A 8 -3.13 4.62 7.40
CA PHE A 8 -2.18 5.58 7.93
C PHE A 8 -0.75 5.01 7.96
N ARG A 9 -0.55 3.84 8.57
CA ARG A 9 0.78 3.19 8.68
C ARG A 9 1.41 2.91 7.32
N GLU A 10 0.59 2.53 6.35
CA GLU A 10 1.06 2.12 5.03
C GLU A 10 1.32 3.27 4.09
N THR A 11 0.64 4.41 4.29
CA THR A 11 0.69 5.48 3.29
C THR A 11 1.00 6.85 3.86
N TYR A 12 0.85 7.12 5.15
CA TYR A 12 1.23 8.44 5.64
C TYR A 12 2.77 8.53 5.71
N PRO A 13 3.39 9.64 5.28
CA PRO A 13 4.83 9.85 5.44
C PRO A 13 5.27 9.64 6.89
N ASP A 14 6.31 8.86 7.09
CA ASP A 14 6.82 8.48 8.42
C ASP A 14 5.77 7.82 9.31
N GLY A 15 4.73 7.23 8.70
CA GLY A 15 3.56 6.72 9.38
C GLY A 15 3.87 5.70 10.48
N LYS A 16 5.02 5.03 10.44
CA LYS A 16 5.52 4.07 11.46
C LYS A 16 6.10 4.73 12.71
N ASP A 17 6.56 5.98 12.59
CA ASP A 17 7.22 6.71 13.67
C ASP A 17 6.21 7.34 14.63
N TYR A 18 4.95 7.47 14.21
CA TYR A 18 3.86 7.95 15.05
C TYR A 18 3.50 6.94 16.15
N ILE A 19 3.18 7.44 17.34
CA ILE A 19 2.42 6.67 18.32
C ILE A 19 0.94 6.87 17.99
N ILE A 20 0.22 5.78 17.72
CA ILE A 20 -1.20 5.85 17.37
C ILE A 20 -2.04 5.44 18.57
N HIS A 21 -2.88 6.35 19.05
CA HIS A 21 -3.90 6.05 20.04
C HIS A 21 -5.23 5.78 19.33
N SER A 22 -5.79 4.58 19.53
CA SER A 22 -7.11 4.22 18.99
C SER A 22 -8.10 3.95 20.12
N PHE A 23 -9.27 4.57 20.03
CA PHE A 23 -10.37 4.37 20.97
C PHE A 23 -11.44 3.55 20.26
N GLU A 24 -11.72 2.37 20.79
CA GLU A 24 -12.65 1.42 20.20
C GLU A 24 -13.65 0.93 21.23
N LEU A 25 -14.94 1.12 20.94
CA LEU A 25 -16.02 0.71 21.84
C LEU A 25 -16.37 -0.78 21.72
N ASP A 26 -16.02 -1.41 20.60
CA ASP A 26 -16.28 -2.83 20.35
C ASP A 26 -15.07 -3.69 20.72
N ALA A 27 -15.15 -4.35 21.88
CA ALA A 27 -14.10 -5.23 22.40
C ALA A 27 -13.64 -6.32 21.41
N ARG A 28 -14.50 -6.74 20.47
CA ARG A 28 -14.16 -7.78 19.49
C ARG A 28 -13.17 -7.31 18.44
N LEU A 29 -12.96 -5.99 18.30
CA LEU A 29 -11.96 -5.44 17.39
C LEU A 29 -10.54 -5.48 17.99
N ALA A 30 -10.36 -5.78 19.28
CA ALA A 30 -9.03 -5.79 19.89
C ALA A 30 -8.00 -6.68 19.17
N PRO A 31 -8.33 -7.92 18.72
CA PRO A 31 -7.39 -8.74 17.96
C PRO A 31 -6.91 -8.12 16.65
N TYR A 32 -7.69 -7.22 16.03
CA TYR A 32 -7.29 -6.54 14.79
C TYR A 32 -6.08 -5.62 15.00
N PHE A 33 -5.95 -5.03 16.19
CA PHE A 33 -4.87 -4.08 16.47
C PHE A 33 -3.60 -4.74 17.03
N ALA A 34 -3.65 -6.03 17.35
CA ALA A 34 -2.58 -6.73 18.06
C ALA A 34 -1.23 -6.77 17.32
N SER A 35 -1.23 -6.60 15.98
CA SER A 35 -0.02 -6.61 15.16
C SER A 35 0.66 -5.24 15.01
N TYR A 36 0.01 -4.14 15.40
CA TYR A 36 0.61 -2.81 15.23
C TYR A 36 1.58 -2.50 16.36
N SER A 37 2.83 -2.21 15.99
CA SER A 37 3.79 -1.57 16.90
C SER A 37 3.46 -0.08 17.07
N ASN A 38 4.01 0.53 18.13
CA ASN A 38 3.81 1.94 18.48
C ASN A 38 2.32 2.34 18.50
N HIS A 39 1.46 1.42 18.95
CA HIS A 39 0.01 1.57 18.97
C HIS A 39 -0.50 1.34 20.39
N VAL A 40 -1.42 2.19 20.82
CA VAL A 40 -2.11 2.08 22.11
C VAL A 40 -3.60 1.95 21.84
N LEU A 41 -4.14 0.77 22.12
CA LEU A 41 -5.58 0.50 22.02
C LEU A 41 -6.28 0.76 23.35
N HIS A 42 -7.22 1.69 23.35
CA HIS A 42 -8.18 1.92 24.44
C HIS A 42 -9.47 1.18 24.10
N CYS A 43 -9.66 -0.03 24.65
CA CYS A 43 -10.78 -0.89 24.26
C CYS A 43 -11.23 -1.85 25.39
N PRO A 44 -12.53 -1.95 25.71
CA PRO A 44 -13.63 -1.17 25.15
C PRO A 44 -13.71 0.23 25.79
N VAL A 45 -13.62 1.29 24.98
CA VAL A 45 -13.72 2.69 25.43
C VAL A 45 -14.44 3.51 24.37
N ALA A 46 -15.44 4.30 24.80
CA ALA A 46 -16.04 5.35 23.98
C ALA A 46 -15.33 6.69 24.22
N VAL A 47 -15.44 7.61 23.26
CA VAL A 47 -15.00 8.99 23.41
C VAL A 47 -16.19 9.93 23.29
N GLY A 48 -16.17 11.02 24.06
CA GLY A 48 -17.24 12.00 24.11
C GLY A 48 -16.76 13.34 24.68
N GLY A 49 -17.71 14.25 24.94
CA GLY A 49 -17.44 15.57 25.53
C GLY A 49 -17.32 15.58 27.07
N LYS A 50 -17.25 14.42 27.73
CA LYS A 50 -17.08 14.30 29.18
C LYS A 50 -16.65 12.88 29.56
N ASP A 51 -16.01 12.76 30.72
CA ASP A 51 -15.73 11.48 31.34
C ASP A 51 -17.02 10.85 31.89
N GLY A 52 -17.09 9.52 31.94
CA GLY A 52 -18.17 8.81 32.60
C GLY A 52 -18.33 7.37 32.11
N ASN A 53 -19.54 6.85 32.24
CA ASN A 53 -19.95 5.59 31.64
C ASN A 53 -21.09 5.85 30.66
N ILE A 54 -21.13 5.09 29.57
CA ILE A 54 -22.17 5.20 28.55
C ILE A 54 -22.59 3.83 28.04
N THR A 55 -23.86 3.71 27.65
CA THR A 55 -24.35 2.55 26.91
C THR A 55 -23.88 2.66 25.47
N ALA A 56 -22.97 1.77 25.08
CA ALA A 56 -22.54 1.61 23.70
C ALA A 56 -23.30 0.46 23.01
N TYR A 57 -23.54 0.65 21.72
CA TYR A 57 -24.26 -0.26 20.84
C TYR A 57 -23.29 -0.79 19.80
N ALA A 58 -22.90 -2.07 19.90
CA ALA A 58 -22.00 -2.72 18.96
C ALA A 58 -22.75 -3.68 18.02
N GLU A 59 -22.23 -3.85 16.80
CA GLU A 59 -22.88 -4.68 15.78
C GLU A 59 -23.04 -6.13 16.26
N SER A 60 -24.13 -6.82 15.96
CA SER A 60 -24.26 -8.25 16.31
C SER A 60 -23.17 -9.09 15.62
N ALA A 61 -22.83 -10.25 16.20
CA ALA A 61 -21.98 -11.21 15.49
C ALA A 61 -22.61 -11.59 14.14
N TRP A 62 -21.78 -11.77 13.11
CA TRP A 62 -22.28 -12.21 11.81
C TRP A 62 -22.90 -13.61 11.92
N LYS A 63 -24.02 -13.80 11.24
CA LYS A 63 -24.70 -15.09 11.10
C LYS A 63 -25.34 -15.18 9.70
N PRO A 64 -25.47 -16.39 9.11
CA PRO A 64 -25.96 -16.55 7.73
C PRO A 64 -27.35 -15.94 7.46
N ASP A 65 -28.20 -15.84 8.48
CA ASP A 65 -29.56 -15.29 8.42
C ASP A 65 -29.62 -13.79 8.76
N LYS A 66 -28.48 -13.10 8.91
CA LYS A 66 -28.41 -11.64 9.17
C LYS A 66 -29.20 -10.84 8.12
N GLY A 67 -29.30 -11.34 6.90
CA GLY A 67 -29.92 -10.64 5.79
C GLY A 67 -29.05 -9.51 5.26
N LYS A 68 -29.61 -8.71 4.34
CA LYS A 68 -28.90 -7.62 3.66
C LYS A 68 -29.15 -6.28 4.36
N VAL A 69 -28.11 -5.45 4.45
CA VAL A 69 -28.23 -4.05 4.86
C VAL A 69 -28.44 -3.18 3.63
N ALA A 70 -29.56 -2.46 3.56
CA ALA A 70 -29.92 -1.64 2.39
C ALA A 70 -29.80 -2.39 1.05
N GLY A 71 -30.19 -3.67 1.03
CA GLY A 71 -30.14 -4.51 -0.17
C GLY A 71 -28.74 -5.03 -0.55
N LYS A 72 -27.70 -4.78 0.27
CA LYS A 72 -26.33 -5.26 0.07
C LYS A 72 -25.87 -6.14 1.23
N ASP A 73 -24.96 -7.07 0.95
CA ASP A 73 -24.32 -7.88 2.00
C ASP A 73 -23.13 -7.10 2.57
N MET A 74 -23.30 -6.55 3.77
CA MET A 74 -22.36 -5.60 4.37
C MET A 74 -22.23 -5.80 5.89
N GLN A 75 -21.03 -5.52 6.38
CA GLN A 75 -20.70 -5.48 7.80
C GLN A 75 -19.58 -4.46 7.99
N TRP A 76 -19.85 -3.40 8.75
CA TRP A 76 -18.86 -2.35 9.01
C TRP A 76 -17.97 -2.69 10.22
N GLY A 77 -18.49 -3.51 11.15
CA GLY A 77 -17.87 -3.70 12.45
C GLY A 77 -18.06 -2.48 13.35
N GLY A 78 -17.48 -2.55 14.55
CA GLY A 78 -17.52 -1.46 15.53
C GLY A 78 -18.93 -1.22 16.10
N GLY A 79 -19.22 0.04 16.41
CA GLY A 79 -20.52 0.45 16.91
C GLY A 79 -20.64 1.95 17.14
N ALA A 80 -21.68 2.36 17.86
CA ALA A 80 -21.98 3.76 18.13
C ALA A 80 -22.53 3.95 19.55
N ILE A 81 -22.41 5.16 20.10
CA ILE A 81 -23.13 5.55 21.32
C ILE A 81 -24.52 6.12 21.01
N TYR A 82 -24.73 6.59 19.77
CA TYR A 82 -26.05 6.97 19.25
C TYR A 82 -26.49 5.94 18.22
N ALA A 83 -27.55 5.21 18.56
CA ALA A 83 -28.19 4.25 17.66
C ALA A 83 -29.66 4.65 17.46
N SER A 84 -30.17 4.48 16.25
CA SER A 84 -31.60 4.60 15.97
C SER A 84 -32.38 3.45 16.62
N ASP A 85 -33.68 3.63 16.84
CA ASP A 85 -34.49 2.57 17.44
C ASP A 85 -34.61 1.34 16.54
N ALA A 86 -34.61 1.52 15.21
CA ALA A 86 -34.55 0.42 14.25
C ALA A 86 -33.25 -0.41 14.42
N GLU A 87 -32.09 0.24 14.53
CA GLU A 87 -30.81 -0.45 14.77
C GLU A 87 -30.76 -1.16 16.13
N LYS A 88 -31.44 -0.62 17.14
CA LYS A 88 -31.55 -1.22 18.49
C LYS A 88 -32.53 -2.40 18.55
N GLN A 89 -33.52 -2.43 17.66
CA GLN A 89 -34.62 -3.41 17.64
C GLN A 89 -34.31 -4.65 16.77
N ASP A 90 -33.11 -4.70 16.15
CA ASP A 90 -32.66 -5.84 15.33
C ASP A 90 -33.62 -6.16 14.16
N GLU A 91 -34.25 -5.13 13.59
CA GLU A 91 -35.18 -5.32 12.47
C GLU A 91 -34.48 -5.96 11.26
N ILE A 92 -35.24 -6.76 10.49
CA ILE A 92 -34.75 -7.63 9.41
C ILE A 92 -34.01 -6.85 8.29
N HIS A 93 -34.15 -5.52 8.26
CA HIS A 93 -33.58 -4.63 7.26
C HIS A 93 -32.71 -3.54 7.92
N GLY A 94 -31.39 -3.72 8.01
CA GLY A 94 -30.50 -2.67 8.54
C GLY A 94 -29.22 -3.16 9.22
N ARG A 95 -28.39 -2.21 9.65
CA ARG A 95 -27.26 -2.45 10.57
C ARG A 95 -27.85 -2.87 11.92
N ARG A 96 -27.39 -3.98 12.49
CA ARG A 96 -27.97 -4.60 13.68
C ARG A 96 -27.08 -4.36 14.89
N PHE A 97 -27.50 -3.54 15.84
CA PHE A 97 -26.77 -3.32 17.09
C PHE A 97 -27.33 -4.16 18.25
N GLY A 98 -27.11 -5.46 18.18
CA GLY A 98 -27.61 -6.42 19.19
C GLY A 98 -26.76 -6.51 20.45
N VAL A 99 -25.56 -5.92 20.49
CA VAL A 99 -24.70 -5.92 21.69
C VAL A 99 -24.83 -4.57 22.39
N LYS A 100 -25.26 -4.58 23.65
CA LYS A 100 -25.46 -3.39 24.48
C LYS A 100 -24.63 -3.53 25.75
N ASN A 101 -23.60 -2.71 25.89
CA ASN A 101 -22.71 -2.73 27.04
C ASN A 101 -22.57 -1.34 27.63
N VAL A 102 -22.51 -1.25 28.95
CA VAL A 102 -22.08 -0.03 29.63
C VAL A 102 -20.55 -0.05 29.67
N ILE A 103 -19.92 0.94 29.05
CA ILE A 103 -18.45 1.03 28.93
C ILE A 103 -17.97 2.42 29.39
N PRO A 104 -16.68 2.56 29.74
CA PRO A 104 -16.09 3.87 30.01
C PRO A 104 -16.20 4.79 28.80
N MET A 105 -16.51 6.06 29.06
CA MET A 105 -16.45 7.16 28.11
C MET A 105 -15.38 8.14 28.58
N VAL A 106 -14.49 8.52 27.67
CA VAL A 106 -13.40 9.46 27.91
C VAL A 106 -13.76 10.83 27.33
N ASP A 107 -13.50 11.88 28.10
CA ASP A 107 -13.45 13.26 27.60
C ASP A 107 -12.27 13.41 26.64
N LEU A 108 -12.54 13.40 25.34
CA LEU A 108 -11.47 13.40 24.34
C LEU A 108 -10.67 14.70 24.34
N SER A 109 -11.33 15.83 24.63
CA SER A 109 -10.71 17.14 24.68
C SER A 109 -9.67 17.20 25.80
N LYS A 110 -10.08 16.78 27.00
CA LYS A 110 -9.21 16.68 28.17
C LYS A 110 -8.09 15.66 27.96
N TRP A 111 -8.44 14.49 27.42
CA TRP A 111 -7.45 13.43 27.18
C TRP A 111 -6.32 13.89 26.27
N ILE A 112 -6.61 14.60 25.17
CA ILE A 112 -5.59 15.16 24.28
C ILE A 112 -4.65 16.10 25.07
N GLN A 113 -5.21 17.07 25.80
CA GLN A 113 -4.40 18.04 26.56
C GLN A 113 -3.53 17.40 27.65
N GLU A 114 -3.97 16.28 28.24
CA GLU A 114 -3.25 15.58 29.31
C GLU A 114 -2.22 14.56 28.81
N ASN A 115 -2.33 14.12 27.55
CA ASN A 115 -1.50 13.03 27.00
C ASN A 115 -0.63 13.48 25.82
N THR A 116 -0.75 14.73 25.36
CA THR A 116 0.13 15.33 24.36
C THR A 116 0.60 16.71 24.81
N ALA A 117 1.72 17.15 24.25
CA ALA A 117 2.29 18.47 24.45
C ALA A 117 2.01 19.38 23.24
N LEU A 118 2.19 20.69 23.38
CA LEU A 118 1.96 21.64 22.28
C LEU A 118 3.03 21.57 21.19
N GLU A 119 4.20 21.02 21.54
CA GLU A 119 5.33 20.76 20.65
C GLU A 119 5.21 19.43 19.88
N ASP A 120 4.27 18.56 20.27
CA ASP A 120 4.00 17.33 19.53
C ASP A 120 3.31 17.65 18.21
N TYR A 121 3.60 16.86 17.17
CA TYR A 121 2.86 16.92 15.91
C TYR A 121 1.66 15.95 15.96
N VAL A 122 0.46 16.48 16.18
CA VAL A 122 -0.73 15.67 16.43
C VAL A 122 -1.66 15.64 15.21
N ILE A 123 -1.89 14.42 14.73
CA ILE A 123 -2.92 14.13 13.73
C ILE A 123 -4.14 13.57 14.44
N PHE A 124 -5.23 14.32 14.39
CA PHE A 124 -6.50 13.96 14.98
C PHE A 124 -7.45 13.42 13.92
N LYS A 125 -7.93 12.18 14.08
CA LYS A 125 -8.96 11.58 13.21
C LYS A 125 -10.23 11.29 14.02
N LEU A 126 -11.37 11.81 13.57
CA LEU A 126 -12.65 11.68 14.27
C LEU A 126 -13.75 11.08 13.39
N ASP A 127 -14.29 9.94 13.82
CA ASP A 127 -15.32 9.17 13.13
C ASP A 127 -15.98 8.29 14.20
N VAL A 128 -17.06 8.84 14.76
CA VAL A 128 -17.67 8.38 16.03
C VAL A 128 -19.19 8.42 15.97
N GLU A 129 -19.75 8.37 14.76
CA GLU A 129 -21.18 8.09 14.51
C GLU A 129 -22.14 9.01 15.29
N GLY A 130 -21.90 10.32 15.22
CA GLY A 130 -22.71 11.37 15.85
C GLY A 130 -22.09 11.97 17.12
N ALA A 131 -21.15 11.30 17.79
CA ALA A 131 -20.49 11.86 18.98
C ALA A 131 -19.56 13.05 18.67
N GLU A 132 -19.26 13.29 17.39
CA GLU A 132 -18.42 14.40 16.97
C GLU A 132 -18.97 15.76 17.40
N TYR A 133 -20.28 15.95 17.48
CA TYR A 133 -20.83 17.29 17.78
C TYR A 133 -20.51 17.75 19.21
N ASP A 134 -20.73 16.89 20.21
CA ASP A 134 -20.39 17.19 21.61
C ASP A 134 -18.87 17.34 21.80
N ILE A 135 -18.08 16.47 21.15
CA ILE A 135 -16.62 16.51 21.21
C ILE A 135 -16.10 17.83 20.63
N LEU A 136 -16.52 18.18 19.41
CA LEU A 136 -16.01 19.36 18.69
C LEU A 136 -16.46 20.67 19.36
N ASP A 137 -17.71 20.76 19.84
CA ASP A 137 -18.20 21.92 20.61
C ASP A 137 -17.34 22.16 21.86
N LYS A 138 -17.00 21.07 22.57
CA LYS A 138 -16.12 21.14 23.73
C LYS A 138 -14.69 21.50 23.37
N MET A 139 -14.11 20.88 22.35
CA MET A 139 -12.74 21.20 21.91
C MET A 139 -12.57 22.66 21.50
N ILE A 140 -13.61 23.30 20.95
CA ILE A 140 -13.61 24.75 20.68
C ILE A 140 -13.59 25.54 21.98
N LYS A 141 -14.45 25.22 22.94
CA LYS A 141 -14.55 25.90 24.23
C LYS A 141 -13.27 25.79 25.05
N ASP A 142 -12.66 24.60 25.04
CA ASP A 142 -11.41 24.31 25.74
C ASP A 142 -10.16 24.80 24.98
N SER A 143 -10.31 25.31 23.75
CA SER A 143 -9.21 25.66 22.85
C SER A 143 -8.25 24.48 22.52
N THR A 144 -8.75 23.24 22.54
CA THR A 144 -7.96 22.01 22.32
C THR A 144 -7.38 21.91 20.92
N PHE A 145 -7.98 22.57 19.93
CA PHE A 145 -7.44 22.59 18.57
C PHE A 145 -6.03 23.21 18.45
N LYS A 146 -5.54 23.90 19.49
CA LYS A 146 -4.14 24.36 19.55
C LYS A 146 -3.12 23.23 19.60
N TRP A 147 -3.53 22.03 20.00
CA TRP A 147 -2.70 20.83 19.99
C TRP A 147 -2.75 20.08 18.65
N ILE A 148 -3.65 20.44 17.75
CA ILE A 148 -3.96 19.64 16.55
C ILE A 148 -3.37 20.30 15.30
N ASP A 149 -2.34 19.70 14.74
CA ASP A 149 -1.75 20.14 13.47
C ASP A 149 -2.60 19.74 12.27
N LYS A 150 -3.23 18.56 12.36
CA LYS A 150 -4.01 18.01 11.25
C LYS A 150 -5.28 17.33 11.73
N PHE A 151 -6.40 17.74 11.18
CA PHE A 151 -7.72 17.21 11.54
C PHE A 151 -8.36 16.48 10.36
N TYR A 152 -8.61 15.19 10.54
CA TYR A 152 -9.40 14.35 9.65
C TYR A 152 -10.73 13.97 10.31
N GLY A 153 -11.80 13.88 9.54
CA GLY A 153 -13.03 13.33 10.09
C GLY A 153 -14.21 13.30 9.14
N GLU A 154 -15.37 12.95 9.70
CA GLU A 154 -16.65 12.91 9.02
C GLU A 154 -17.74 13.46 9.94
N PHE A 155 -18.75 14.11 9.35
CA PHE A 155 -19.96 14.49 10.06
C PHE A 155 -21.13 13.59 9.65
N HIS A 156 -21.79 13.00 10.64
CA HIS A 156 -22.90 12.09 10.43
C HIS A 156 -24.23 12.82 10.70
N ASP A 157 -24.64 13.67 9.75
CA ASP A 157 -25.80 14.56 9.90
C ASP A 157 -27.11 13.84 10.18
N TRP A 158 -27.24 12.61 9.66
CA TRP A 158 -28.45 11.80 9.75
C TRP A 158 -28.71 11.23 11.14
N PHE A 159 -27.71 11.17 12.03
CA PHE A 159 -27.94 10.69 13.40
C PHE A 159 -28.75 11.70 14.20
N ASN A 160 -29.78 11.20 14.89
CA ASN A 160 -30.48 11.96 15.90
C ASN A 160 -29.66 12.00 17.19
N VAL A 161 -28.91 13.09 17.37
CA VAL A 161 -28.04 13.31 18.53
C VAL A 161 -28.80 14.21 19.52
N PRO A 162 -29.07 13.75 20.76
CA PRO A 162 -29.80 14.53 21.75
C PRO A 162 -29.19 15.92 21.96
N GLY A 163 -30.02 16.97 21.91
CA GLY A 163 -29.57 18.35 22.07
C GLY A 163 -28.95 19.00 20.82
N TRP A 164 -28.85 18.28 19.71
CA TRP A 164 -28.26 18.76 18.46
C TRP A 164 -29.28 18.81 17.32
N SER A 165 -29.94 19.96 17.18
CA SER A 165 -30.76 20.26 16.00
C SER A 165 -29.89 20.41 14.75
N TYR A 166 -30.50 20.24 13.57
CA TYR A 166 -29.81 20.51 12.29
C TYR A 166 -29.17 21.90 12.26
N GLN A 167 -29.88 22.93 12.72
CA GLN A 167 -29.37 24.30 12.80
C GLN A 167 -28.11 24.38 13.68
N ARG A 168 -28.14 23.77 14.88
CA ARG A 168 -27.00 23.78 15.80
C ARG A 168 -25.78 23.05 15.21
N LYS A 169 -26.00 21.93 14.49
CA LYS A 169 -24.94 21.22 13.76
C LYS A 169 -24.30 22.13 12.69
N GLN A 170 -25.10 22.90 11.96
CA GLN A 170 -24.58 23.86 10.97
C GLN A 170 -23.84 25.04 11.62
N GLU A 171 -24.33 25.55 12.75
CA GLU A 171 -23.66 26.60 13.53
C GLU A 171 -22.27 26.15 14.02
N LEU A 172 -22.15 24.90 14.50
CA LEU A 172 -20.86 24.33 14.89
C LEU A 172 -19.87 24.29 13.71
N ARG A 173 -20.32 23.82 12.53
CA ARG A 173 -19.48 23.79 11.33
C ARG A 173 -19.02 25.18 10.91
N ASN A 174 -19.92 26.15 10.96
CA ASN A 174 -19.59 27.54 10.68
C ASN A 174 -18.57 28.09 11.69
N THR A 175 -18.68 27.70 12.96
CA THR A 175 -17.75 28.08 14.02
C THR A 175 -16.36 27.50 13.76
N LEU A 176 -16.27 26.20 13.45
CA LEU A 176 -15.00 25.55 13.07
C LEU A 176 -14.33 26.30 11.91
N ARG A 177 -15.08 26.54 10.82
CA ARG A 177 -14.58 27.26 9.64
C ARG A 177 -14.11 28.68 9.96
N THR A 178 -14.88 29.43 10.76
CA THR A 178 -14.55 30.82 11.12
C THR A 178 -13.31 30.89 12.01
N ASN A 179 -13.07 29.86 12.80
CA ASN A 179 -11.85 29.71 13.61
C ASN A 179 -10.66 29.14 12.82
N GLY A 180 -10.78 28.97 11.50
CA GLY A 180 -9.72 28.40 10.66
C GLY A 180 -9.46 26.91 10.86
N ILE A 181 -10.36 26.20 11.54
CA ILE A 181 -10.26 24.76 11.78
C ILE A 181 -10.81 24.04 10.55
N ASN A 182 -9.91 23.53 9.71
CA ASN A 182 -10.26 22.79 8.51
C ASN A 182 -10.24 21.28 8.77
N MET A 183 -11.40 20.63 8.61
CA MET A 183 -11.50 19.17 8.67
C MET A 183 -11.30 18.59 7.27
N LEU A 184 -10.40 17.62 7.17
CA LEU A 184 -10.13 16.87 5.95
C LEU A 184 -10.91 15.56 5.92
N ASP A 185 -11.39 15.16 4.75
CA ASP A 185 -12.09 13.88 4.60
C ASP A 185 -11.14 12.70 4.83
N TRP A 186 -11.62 11.67 5.53
CA TRP A 186 -10.92 10.40 5.71
C TRP A 186 -11.89 9.22 5.60
N ALA A 187 -11.64 8.31 4.65
CA ALA A 187 -12.45 7.12 4.47
C ALA A 187 -11.58 5.86 4.38
N GLY A 188 -11.44 5.19 5.52
CA GLY A 188 -10.59 4.00 5.66
C GLY A 188 -11.07 2.81 4.80
N GLU A 189 -12.36 2.67 4.55
CA GLU A 189 -12.91 1.60 3.69
C GLU A 189 -12.58 1.83 2.20
N TYR A 190 -12.51 3.09 1.77
CA TYR A 190 -12.11 3.50 0.42
C TYR A 190 -10.61 3.76 0.29
N LYS A 191 -9.82 3.41 1.32
CA LYS A 191 -8.35 3.57 1.36
C LYS A 191 -7.89 4.98 0.95
N LYS A 192 -8.62 6.03 1.33
CA LYS A 192 -8.34 7.42 0.92
C LYS A 192 -8.45 8.40 2.07
N TYR A 193 -7.69 9.48 1.96
CA TYR A 193 -7.85 10.71 2.72
C TYR A 193 -7.61 11.90 1.79
N GLN A 194 -8.23 13.03 2.10
CA GLN A 194 -8.44 14.14 1.16
C GLN A 194 -7.14 14.64 0.52
N ASP A 195 -6.06 14.66 1.27
CA ASP A 195 -4.78 15.23 0.86
C ASP A 195 -3.72 14.16 0.54
N MET A 196 -4.14 12.90 0.33
CA MET A 196 -3.24 11.80 -0.03
C MET A 196 -2.40 12.13 -1.27
N GLU A 197 -3.01 12.67 -2.32
CA GLU A 197 -2.27 13.01 -3.55
C GLU A 197 -1.31 14.18 -3.37
N SER A 198 -1.62 15.14 -2.49
CA SER A 198 -0.78 16.33 -2.31
C SER A 198 0.45 16.06 -1.44
N ILE A 199 0.35 15.14 -0.47
CA ILE A 199 1.48 14.71 0.35
C ILE A 199 2.38 13.70 -0.39
N HIS A 200 1.81 12.92 -1.31
CA HIS A 200 2.54 11.93 -2.13
C HIS A 200 2.98 12.48 -3.48
N LYS A 201 3.89 13.46 -3.44
CA LYS A 201 4.43 14.07 -4.66
C LYS A 201 5.28 13.09 -5.46
N ILE A 202 5.24 13.27 -6.78
CA ILE A 202 6.09 12.56 -7.73
C ILE A 202 7.51 13.11 -7.61
N ASP A 203 8.44 12.25 -7.20
CA ASP A 203 9.85 12.59 -7.01
C ASP A 203 10.74 12.11 -8.17
N VAL A 204 10.13 11.66 -9.27
CA VAL A 204 10.84 11.25 -10.49
C VAL A 204 11.12 12.49 -11.35
N PRO A 205 12.39 12.75 -11.76
CA PRO A 205 12.73 13.89 -12.60
C PRO A 205 11.94 13.93 -13.92
N ALA A 206 11.62 15.14 -14.39
CA ALA A 206 10.86 15.33 -15.63
C ALA A 206 11.60 14.85 -16.89
N ASP A 207 12.93 14.91 -16.87
CA ASP A 207 13.84 14.45 -17.91
C ASP A 207 14.24 12.97 -17.77
N PHE A 208 13.69 12.26 -16.79
CA PHE A 208 13.98 10.84 -16.59
C PHE A 208 13.55 10.02 -17.82
N PRO A 209 14.38 9.09 -18.34
CA PRO A 209 14.07 8.34 -19.55
C PRO A 209 12.72 7.62 -19.54
N GLY A 210 12.05 7.62 -20.70
CA GLY A 210 10.68 7.12 -20.83
C GLY A 210 9.61 8.03 -20.20
N ALA A 211 8.35 7.64 -20.33
CA ALA A 211 7.20 8.40 -19.86
C ALA A 211 6.42 7.62 -18.80
N ALA A 212 5.88 8.34 -17.81
CA ALA A 212 5.09 7.75 -16.73
C ALA A 212 3.81 7.07 -17.27
N GLY A 213 3.50 5.89 -16.75
CA GLY A 213 2.37 5.06 -17.16
C GLY A 213 2.56 4.32 -18.49
N VAL A 214 3.62 4.60 -19.24
CA VAL A 214 3.91 3.90 -20.50
C VAL A 214 4.55 2.56 -20.23
N VAL A 215 4.13 1.56 -20.99
CA VAL A 215 4.63 0.19 -20.96
C VAL A 215 5.83 0.05 -21.89
N TYR A 216 6.94 -0.44 -21.34
CA TYR A 216 8.16 -0.72 -22.07
C TYR A 216 8.45 -2.21 -22.04
N SER A 217 8.50 -2.78 -23.25
CA SER A 217 8.82 -4.19 -23.46
C SER A 217 10.12 -4.43 -24.18
N THR A 218 10.69 -3.41 -24.84
CA THR A 218 11.94 -3.49 -25.60
C THR A 218 12.78 -2.25 -25.35
N CYS A 219 14.09 -2.34 -25.63
CA CYS A 219 14.95 -1.17 -25.65
C CYS A 219 14.74 -0.35 -26.93
N SER A 220 15.02 0.95 -26.84
CA SER A 220 15.10 1.83 -28.00
C SER A 220 16.19 1.33 -28.96
N PRO A 221 15.97 1.44 -30.29
CA PRO A 221 16.97 1.05 -31.27
C PRO A 221 18.30 1.79 -31.07
N SER A 222 19.40 1.12 -31.41
CA SER A 222 20.71 1.76 -31.55
C SER A 222 20.94 2.00 -33.03
N PRO A 223 20.85 3.25 -33.55
CA PRO A 223 20.81 3.51 -35.00
C PRO A 223 21.97 2.89 -35.79
N ASP A 224 23.17 2.89 -35.19
CA ASP A 224 24.40 2.37 -35.81
C ASP A 224 25.13 1.35 -34.92
N GLY A 225 24.45 0.84 -33.88
CA GLY A 225 25.05 -0.01 -32.86
C GLY A 225 24.40 -1.38 -32.74
N PRO A 226 24.99 -2.30 -31.99
CA PRO A 226 24.37 -3.58 -31.70
C PRO A 226 23.05 -3.39 -30.96
N ALA A 227 22.15 -4.39 -31.08
CA ALA A 227 20.90 -4.39 -30.34
C ALA A 227 21.16 -4.28 -28.83
N ARG A 228 20.35 -3.47 -28.15
CA ARG A 228 20.48 -3.21 -26.71
C ARG A 228 19.72 -4.26 -25.90
N LEU A 229 20.30 -4.68 -24.78
CA LEU A 229 19.67 -5.59 -23.84
C LEU A 229 19.78 -5.07 -22.41
N ALA A 230 18.66 -5.01 -21.70
CA ALA A 230 18.62 -4.75 -20.27
C ALA A 230 18.26 -6.03 -19.48
N LEU A 231 19.02 -6.32 -18.44
CA LEU A 231 18.74 -7.42 -17.51
C LEU A 231 17.99 -6.89 -16.28
N THR A 232 16.89 -7.55 -15.94
CA THR A 232 16.09 -7.26 -14.75
C THR A 232 15.88 -8.51 -13.92
N VAL A 233 15.58 -8.31 -12.63
CA VAL A 233 15.26 -9.40 -11.70
C VAL A 233 14.01 -9.02 -10.91
N GLN A 234 12.97 -9.84 -11.00
CA GLN A 234 11.87 -9.81 -10.05
C GLN A 234 12.30 -10.49 -8.76
N VAL A 235 12.26 -9.74 -7.67
CA VAL A 235 12.58 -10.23 -6.33
C VAL A 235 11.27 -10.55 -5.62
N GLY A 236 11.14 -11.81 -5.21
CA GLY A 236 10.08 -12.32 -4.37
C GLY A 236 10.40 -12.19 -2.88
N MET A 237 9.45 -12.61 -2.04
CA MET A 237 9.57 -12.46 -0.58
C MET A 237 10.55 -13.44 0.09
N ASN A 238 11.01 -14.48 -0.63
CA ASN A 238 11.98 -15.42 -0.08
C ASN A 238 13.39 -14.83 -0.07
N ARG A 239 13.78 -14.22 1.06
CA ARG A 239 15.13 -13.62 1.26
C ARG A 239 16.28 -14.54 0.86
N LYS A 240 16.21 -15.83 1.17
CA LYS A 240 17.31 -16.77 0.88
C LYS A 240 17.49 -16.95 -0.63
N ALA A 241 16.38 -17.12 -1.35
CA ALA A 241 16.39 -17.27 -2.80
C ALA A 241 16.81 -15.96 -3.48
N ALA A 242 16.26 -14.83 -3.03
CA ALA A 242 16.61 -13.49 -3.49
C ALA A 242 18.11 -13.20 -3.35
N HIS A 243 18.65 -13.38 -2.14
CA HIS A 243 20.07 -13.19 -1.86
C HIS A 243 20.94 -14.12 -2.70
N LYS A 244 20.57 -15.39 -2.86
CA LYS A 244 21.35 -16.34 -3.67
C LYS A 244 21.47 -15.89 -5.12
N LEU A 245 20.36 -15.49 -5.75
CA LEU A 245 20.38 -15.02 -7.14
C LEU A 245 21.17 -13.70 -7.28
N VAL A 246 20.86 -12.69 -6.47
CA VAL A 246 21.48 -11.37 -6.59
C VAL A 246 22.98 -11.43 -6.31
N GLU A 247 23.43 -12.23 -5.34
CA GLU A 247 24.86 -12.41 -5.08
C GLU A 247 25.57 -13.23 -6.16
N THR A 248 24.88 -14.18 -6.81
CA THR A 248 25.42 -14.89 -7.98
C THR A 248 25.68 -13.91 -9.12
N ILE A 249 24.72 -13.03 -9.42
CA ILE A 249 24.87 -11.96 -10.39
C ILE A 249 26.01 -11.01 -9.99
N ARG A 250 26.10 -10.66 -8.69
CA ARG A 250 27.14 -9.76 -8.17
C ARG A 250 28.55 -10.33 -8.34
N ALA A 251 28.70 -11.64 -8.13
CA ALA A 251 29.98 -12.33 -8.24
C ALA A 251 30.48 -12.50 -9.68
N HIS A 252 29.61 -12.35 -10.68
CA HIS A 252 29.97 -12.47 -12.07
C HIS A 252 30.90 -11.32 -12.53
N PRO A 253 31.99 -11.60 -13.26
CA PRO A 253 33.02 -10.60 -13.59
C PRO A 253 32.58 -9.51 -14.58
N SER A 254 31.53 -9.75 -15.38
CA SER A 254 31.03 -8.79 -16.38
C SER A 254 30.59 -7.44 -15.80
N ASN A 255 30.26 -7.39 -14.50
CA ASN A 255 29.73 -6.21 -13.83
C ASN A 255 28.57 -5.53 -14.58
N MET A 256 27.73 -6.32 -15.26
CA MET A 256 26.66 -5.77 -16.10
C MET A 256 25.63 -4.99 -15.28
N PRO A 257 25.02 -3.93 -15.87
CA PRO A 257 23.92 -3.21 -15.23
C PRO A 257 22.71 -4.13 -15.03
N VAL A 258 22.14 -4.12 -13.83
CA VAL A 258 20.91 -4.88 -13.50
C VAL A 258 19.93 -3.99 -12.76
N THR A 259 18.64 -4.16 -13.06
CA THR A 259 17.56 -3.57 -12.25
C THR A 259 16.87 -4.64 -11.41
N LEU A 260 16.76 -4.42 -10.11
CA LEU A 260 16.03 -5.29 -9.19
C LEU A 260 14.65 -4.68 -8.92
N PHE A 261 13.59 -5.47 -9.12
CA PHE A 261 12.23 -5.10 -8.78
C PHE A 261 11.81 -5.79 -7.49
N VAL A 262 11.63 -5.03 -6.42
CA VAL A 262 11.33 -5.58 -5.08
C VAL A 262 9.96 -5.11 -4.60
N TYR A 263 9.28 -5.95 -3.83
CA TYR A 263 8.06 -5.54 -3.12
C TYR A 263 8.38 -4.55 -2.01
N GLY A 264 7.43 -3.65 -1.70
CA GLY A 264 7.56 -2.76 -0.54
C GLY A 264 7.81 -3.51 0.77
N ASP A 265 7.12 -4.63 0.99
CA ASP A 265 7.24 -5.45 2.21
C ASP A 265 8.67 -5.97 2.36
N PHE A 266 9.32 -6.34 1.26
CA PHE A 266 10.72 -6.78 1.27
C PHE A 266 11.66 -5.65 1.68
N VAL A 267 11.40 -4.42 1.21
CA VAL A 267 12.18 -3.23 1.60
C VAL A 267 12.03 -2.97 3.09
N GLN A 268 10.81 -3.07 3.61
CA GLN A 268 10.53 -2.90 5.02
C GLN A 268 11.20 -3.96 5.90
N ASP A 269 11.17 -5.23 5.49
CA ASP A 269 11.72 -6.33 6.29
C ASP A 269 13.25 -6.40 6.21
N PHE A 270 13.85 -5.91 5.11
CA PHE A 270 15.29 -6.02 4.83
C PHE A 270 15.93 -4.71 4.32
N PRO A 271 15.79 -3.58 5.03
CA PRO A 271 16.23 -2.26 4.55
C PRO A 271 17.74 -2.22 4.26
N ASP A 272 18.58 -2.73 5.15
CA ASP A 272 20.05 -2.75 4.99
C ASP A 272 20.49 -3.53 3.74
N LEU A 273 19.79 -4.63 3.43
CA LEU A 273 20.09 -5.45 2.26
C LEU A 273 19.74 -4.69 0.98
N ILE A 274 18.61 -3.99 0.97
CA ILE A 274 18.18 -3.18 -0.17
C ILE A 274 19.13 -2.00 -0.40
N THR A 275 19.53 -1.28 0.65
CA THR A 275 20.50 -0.19 0.54
C THR A 275 21.84 -0.70 -0.01
N LYS A 276 22.32 -1.85 0.48
CA LYS A 276 23.53 -2.49 -0.04
C LYS A 276 23.39 -2.90 -1.52
N TRP A 277 22.23 -3.38 -1.95
CA TRP A 277 22.00 -3.68 -3.36
C TRP A 277 21.92 -2.42 -4.22
N ALA A 278 21.39 -1.33 -3.68
CA ALA A 278 21.30 -0.05 -4.37
C ALA A 278 22.67 0.59 -4.69
N ASP A 279 23.74 0.22 -3.97
CA ASP A 279 25.11 0.65 -4.28
C ASP A 279 25.58 0.22 -5.68
N ARG A 280 25.00 -0.87 -6.21
CA ARG A 280 25.39 -1.45 -7.52
C ARG A 280 24.24 -1.49 -8.52
N TYR A 281 23.01 -1.69 -8.06
CA TYR A 281 21.87 -1.98 -8.90
C TYR A 281 20.84 -0.86 -8.88
N THR A 282 20.14 -0.68 -9.99
CA THR A 282 18.93 0.16 -10.00
C THR A 282 17.83 -0.58 -9.25
N ILE A 283 17.15 0.09 -8.33
CA ILE A 283 16.02 -0.48 -7.59
C ILE A 283 14.71 0.07 -8.15
N GLY A 284 13.89 -0.82 -8.71
CA GLY A 284 12.51 -0.57 -9.09
C GLY A 284 11.56 -1.20 -8.09
N ILE A 285 10.26 -0.85 -8.21
CA ILE A 285 9.23 -1.39 -7.34
C ILE A 285 8.44 -2.51 -8.04
N ARG A 286 7.95 -3.43 -7.23
CA ARG A 286 6.72 -4.20 -7.48
C ARG A 286 5.58 -3.53 -6.70
N GLU A 287 4.51 -4.25 -6.42
CA GLU A 287 3.44 -3.84 -5.50
C GLU A 287 3.95 -3.66 -4.05
N ALA A 288 3.08 -3.23 -3.13
CA ALA A 288 3.42 -3.24 -1.71
C ALA A 288 3.83 -4.62 -1.21
N GLY A 289 3.13 -5.66 -1.65
CA GLY A 289 3.39 -7.06 -1.32
C GLY A 289 2.85 -7.99 -2.41
N PRO A 290 3.19 -9.29 -2.35
CA PRO A 290 2.74 -10.26 -3.34
C PRO A 290 1.23 -10.51 -3.23
N PHE A 291 0.58 -10.66 -4.38
CA PHE A 291 -0.77 -11.19 -4.48
C PHE A 291 -0.72 -12.63 -5.02
N PRO A 292 -1.78 -13.43 -4.84
CA PRO A 292 -1.93 -14.64 -5.65
C PRO A 292 -1.85 -14.28 -7.14
N ALA A 293 -1.29 -15.18 -7.94
CA ALA A 293 -1.10 -14.95 -9.38
C ALA A 293 -2.40 -14.48 -10.05
N ASP A 294 -2.28 -13.50 -10.93
CA ASP A 294 -3.39 -12.85 -11.67
C ASP A 294 -4.40 -12.08 -10.80
N HIS A 295 -4.26 -12.06 -9.47
CA HIS A 295 -5.21 -11.34 -8.61
C HIS A 295 -4.93 -9.84 -8.52
N TRP A 296 -3.73 -9.39 -8.90
CA TRP A 296 -3.40 -7.97 -8.88
C TRP A 296 -4.30 -7.17 -9.82
N VAL A 297 -4.50 -7.63 -11.06
CA VAL A 297 -5.35 -6.93 -12.04
C VAL A 297 -6.85 -6.95 -11.68
N LEU A 298 -7.25 -7.83 -10.75
CA LEU A 298 -8.62 -7.90 -10.21
C LEU A 298 -8.88 -6.89 -9.10
N GLN A 299 -7.84 -6.27 -8.53
CA GLN A 299 -7.99 -5.31 -7.45
C GLN A 299 -8.79 -4.08 -7.89
N ASN A 300 -9.51 -3.50 -6.92
CA ASN A 300 -10.17 -2.23 -7.14
C ASN A 300 -9.14 -1.08 -7.16
N PRO A 301 -9.48 0.09 -7.74
CA PRO A 301 -8.56 1.20 -7.88
C PRO A 301 -7.98 1.72 -6.56
N ASP A 302 -8.74 1.66 -5.46
CA ASP A 302 -8.29 2.16 -4.16
C ASP A 302 -7.22 1.27 -3.52
N VAL A 303 -7.36 -0.05 -3.64
CA VAL A 303 -6.33 -1.01 -3.22
C VAL A 303 -5.07 -0.86 -4.07
N MET A 304 -5.23 -0.71 -5.39
CA MET A 304 -4.08 -0.50 -6.28
C MET A 304 -3.31 0.78 -5.92
N ARG A 305 -4.03 1.88 -5.72
CA ARG A 305 -3.47 3.18 -5.32
C ARG A 305 -2.76 3.11 -3.96
N MET A 306 -3.38 2.51 -2.96
CA MET A 306 -2.77 2.32 -1.63
C MET A 306 -1.50 1.48 -1.73
N SER A 307 -1.53 0.37 -2.47
CA SER A 307 -0.38 -0.52 -2.67
C SER A 307 0.81 0.20 -3.31
N LEU A 308 0.58 0.96 -4.39
CA LEU A 308 1.66 1.71 -5.05
C LEU A 308 2.19 2.86 -4.19
N VAL A 309 1.33 3.56 -3.44
CA VAL A 309 1.80 4.59 -2.49
C VAL A 309 2.65 3.97 -1.39
N SER A 310 2.21 2.87 -0.79
CA SER A 310 2.97 2.14 0.24
C SER A 310 4.33 1.67 -0.28
N ALA A 311 4.37 1.05 -1.48
CA ALA A 311 5.62 0.62 -2.10
C ALA A 311 6.60 1.79 -2.32
N VAL A 312 6.12 2.93 -2.82
CA VAL A 312 6.94 4.13 -3.01
C VAL A 312 7.41 4.70 -1.67
N GLN A 313 6.54 4.78 -0.66
CA GLN A 313 6.89 5.33 0.65
C GLN A 313 7.99 4.51 1.32
N ARG A 314 7.88 3.18 1.30
CA ARG A 314 8.90 2.28 1.86
C ARG A 314 10.26 2.40 1.17
N MET A 315 10.27 2.73 -0.13
CA MET A 315 11.52 3.06 -0.82
C MET A 315 12.13 4.37 -0.33
N LYS A 316 11.30 5.40 -0.11
CA LYS A 316 11.74 6.70 0.40
C LYS A 316 12.32 6.58 1.81
N GLU A 317 11.75 5.74 2.66
CA GLU A 317 12.22 5.46 4.03
C GLU A 317 13.68 4.96 4.06
N VAL A 318 14.13 4.25 3.02
CA VAL A 318 15.53 3.79 2.87
C VAL A 318 16.37 4.69 1.95
N GLY A 319 15.90 5.90 1.64
CA GLY A 319 16.60 6.89 0.83
C GLY A 319 16.55 6.65 -0.69
N LEU A 320 15.68 5.75 -1.17
CA LEU A 320 15.57 5.41 -2.59
C LEU A 320 14.42 6.17 -3.27
N ARG A 321 14.59 6.40 -4.59
CA ARG A 321 13.61 7.09 -5.44
C ARG A 321 13.29 6.22 -6.67
N PRO A 322 12.28 5.34 -6.58
CA PRO A 322 11.98 4.42 -7.67
C PRO A 322 11.34 5.16 -8.84
N ALA A 323 11.76 4.82 -10.06
CA ALA A 323 11.17 5.34 -11.30
C ALA A 323 10.59 4.23 -12.20
N TYR A 324 10.85 2.97 -11.86
CA TYR A 324 10.42 1.80 -12.61
C TYR A 324 9.48 0.93 -11.78
N TYR A 325 8.46 0.40 -12.44
CA TYR A 325 7.47 -0.50 -11.86
C TYR A 325 7.33 -1.75 -12.72
N TYR A 326 7.46 -2.93 -12.11
CA TYR A 326 7.16 -4.21 -12.73
C TYR A 326 5.90 -4.79 -12.09
N PRO A 327 4.72 -4.65 -12.72
CA PRO A 327 3.47 -5.14 -12.15
C PRO A 327 3.27 -6.65 -12.36
N ASP A 328 2.58 -7.30 -11.42
CA ASP A 328 2.05 -8.67 -11.59
C ASP A 328 0.78 -8.67 -12.47
N GLY A 329 0.97 -8.30 -13.74
CA GLY A 329 -0.09 -8.21 -14.74
C GLY A 329 -0.45 -6.77 -15.11
N LEU A 330 -0.96 -6.60 -16.33
CA LEU A 330 -1.20 -5.30 -16.94
C LEU A 330 -2.69 -5.05 -17.17
N SER A 331 -3.17 -3.88 -16.76
CA SER A 331 -4.50 -3.36 -17.11
C SER A 331 -4.41 -1.84 -17.30
N GLN A 332 -5.48 -1.22 -17.82
CA GLN A 332 -5.52 0.24 -17.92
C GLN A 332 -5.41 0.90 -16.53
N ARG A 333 -6.03 0.32 -15.51
CA ARG A 333 -5.96 0.84 -14.13
C ARG A 333 -4.54 0.82 -13.56
N VAL A 334 -3.77 -0.23 -13.86
CA VAL A 334 -2.36 -0.33 -13.49
C VAL A 334 -1.56 0.78 -14.16
N GLN A 335 -1.82 1.05 -15.45
CA GLN A 335 -1.17 2.14 -16.20
C GLN A 335 -1.49 3.52 -15.61
N ASP A 336 -2.76 3.79 -15.32
CA ASP A 336 -3.19 5.07 -14.75
C ASP A 336 -2.62 5.29 -13.34
N THR A 337 -2.60 4.24 -12.52
CA THR A 337 -2.05 4.32 -11.16
C THR A 337 -0.54 4.56 -11.18
N ALA A 338 0.20 3.87 -12.06
CA ALA A 338 1.63 4.07 -12.25
C ALA A 338 1.94 5.49 -12.78
N LYS A 339 1.13 6.00 -13.72
CA LYS A 339 1.24 7.36 -14.24
C LYS A 339 1.15 8.40 -13.13
N ASN A 340 0.17 8.26 -12.23
CA ASN A 340 -0.03 9.17 -11.09
C ASN A 340 1.11 9.14 -10.07
N ARG A 341 2.04 8.17 -10.19
CA ARG A 341 3.25 8.07 -9.36
C ARG A 341 4.54 8.34 -10.14
N GLY A 342 4.45 8.74 -11.41
CA GLY A 342 5.62 9.01 -12.23
C GLY A 342 6.38 7.76 -12.68
N LEU A 343 5.78 6.57 -12.59
CA LEU A 343 6.47 5.30 -12.79
C LEU A 343 6.41 4.82 -14.25
N ARG A 344 7.52 4.31 -14.77
CA ARG A 344 7.62 3.65 -16.08
C ARG A 344 7.35 2.16 -15.89
N ILE A 345 6.46 1.58 -16.69
CA ILE A 345 6.04 0.20 -16.52
C ILE A 345 6.94 -0.71 -17.35
N ILE A 346 7.52 -1.72 -16.74
CA ILE A 346 8.35 -2.71 -17.42
C ILE A 346 7.54 -4.00 -17.61
N GLN A 347 7.43 -4.45 -18.85
CA GLN A 347 6.83 -5.72 -19.27
C GLN A 347 7.82 -6.43 -20.18
N PRO A 348 8.73 -7.26 -19.65
CA PRO A 348 9.93 -7.67 -20.36
C PRO A 348 9.62 -8.43 -21.66
N THR A 349 10.52 -8.33 -22.63
CA THR A 349 10.46 -9.09 -23.90
C THR A 349 10.39 -10.59 -23.63
N THR A 350 11.16 -11.03 -22.63
CA THR A 350 11.14 -12.40 -22.16
C THR A 350 11.41 -12.46 -20.66
N LYS A 351 10.89 -13.49 -20.02
CA LYS A 351 11.15 -13.76 -18.61
C LYS A 351 11.49 -15.24 -18.39
N PHE A 352 12.15 -15.51 -17.26
CA PHE A 352 12.36 -16.87 -16.77
C PHE A 352 11.51 -17.12 -15.51
N PRO A 353 10.74 -18.23 -15.46
CA PRO A 353 10.48 -19.17 -16.54
C PRO A 353 9.64 -18.52 -17.66
N PRO A 354 9.82 -18.97 -18.92
CA PRO A 354 9.06 -18.41 -20.04
C PRO A 354 7.62 -18.89 -20.04
N ASN A 355 6.68 -17.99 -20.32
CA ASN A 355 5.25 -18.33 -20.42
C ASN A 355 4.88 -18.95 -21.78
N LEU A 356 5.75 -18.78 -22.78
CA LEU A 356 5.54 -19.20 -24.16
C LEU A 356 6.78 -19.91 -24.69
N GLY A 357 6.58 -20.97 -25.47
CA GLY A 357 7.67 -21.76 -26.05
C GLY A 357 7.21 -23.20 -26.30
N THR A 358 8.14 -24.10 -26.57
CA THR A 358 7.88 -25.56 -26.68
C THR A 358 8.87 -26.39 -25.85
N LEU A 359 10.08 -25.87 -25.62
CA LEU A 359 11.17 -26.60 -24.94
C LEU A 359 11.09 -26.57 -23.41
N LEU A 360 10.71 -25.43 -22.84
CA LEU A 360 10.53 -25.16 -21.41
C LEU A 360 9.46 -24.07 -21.30
N LYS A 361 8.51 -24.26 -20.40
CA LYS A 361 7.46 -23.31 -20.06
C LYS A 361 7.15 -23.43 -18.58
N GLU A 362 6.45 -22.46 -18.02
CA GLU A 362 5.98 -22.51 -16.63
C GLU A 362 5.25 -23.83 -16.27
N ASP A 363 4.39 -24.35 -17.16
CA ASP A 363 3.59 -25.57 -16.93
C ASP A 363 4.39 -26.90 -16.95
N ASN A 364 5.55 -26.91 -17.59
CA ASN A 364 6.41 -28.09 -17.69
C ASN A 364 7.77 -27.91 -16.99
N TYR A 365 8.02 -26.74 -16.42
CA TYR A 365 9.27 -26.37 -15.75
C TYR A 365 9.67 -27.41 -14.71
N TYR A 366 8.73 -27.79 -13.84
CA TYR A 366 8.97 -28.74 -12.75
C TYR A 366 9.05 -30.21 -13.19
N LYS A 367 8.85 -30.53 -14.48
CA LYS A 367 8.96 -31.90 -15.01
C LYS A 367 10.38 -32.28 -15.40
N PHE A 368 11.26 -31.31 -15.60
CA PHE A 368 12.65 -31.53 -16.00
C PHE A 368 13.58 -31.50 -14.80
N ARG A 369 14.69 -32.25 -14.89
CA ARG A 369 15.77 -32.20 -13.90
C ARG A 369 16.55 -30.89 -14.02
N ASP A 370 17.18 -30.46 -12.94
CA ASP A 370 17.94 -29.20 -12.87
C ASP A 370 18.94 -29.04 -14.04
N VAL A 371 19.69 -30.11 -14.35
CA VAL A 371 20.67 -30.15 -15.45
C VAL A 371 20.06 -30.03 -16.85
N GLU A 372 18.78 -30.36 -17.01
CA GLU A 372 18.04 -30.23 -18.27
C GLU A 372 17.40 -28.84 -18.40
N ARG A 373 17.05 -28.20 -17.28
CA ARG A 373 16.35 -26.91 -17.24
C ARG A 373 17.23 -25.78 -17.74
N THR A 374 18.48 -25.70 -17.29
CA THR A 374 19.40 -24.61 -17.68
C THR A 374 19.58 -24.46 -19.19
N PRO A 375 20.05 -25.48 -19.94
CA PRO A 375 20.25 -25.31 -21.38
C PRO A 375 18.94 -25.05 -22.14
N LYS A 376 17.79 -25.54 -21.66
CA LYS A 376 16.48 -25.24 -22.26
C LYS A 376 16.06 -23.79 -22.00
N ALA A 377 16.27 -23.31 -20.78
CA ALA A 377 16.00 -21.93 -20.41
C ALA A 377 16.84 -20.96 -21.25
N LEU A 378 18.15 -21.20 -21.35
CA LEU A 378 19.06 -20.36 -22.14
C LEU A 378 18.66 -20.28 -23.62
N ARG A 379 18.28 -21.41 -24.23
CA ARG A 379 17.81 -21.42 -25.64
C ARG A 379 16.56 -20.58 -25.84
N ILE A 380 15.57 -20.74 -24.97
CA ILE A 380 14.31 -19.98 -25.11
C ILE A 380 14.54 -18.50 -24.83
N LEU A 381 15.36 -18.16 -23.83
CA LEU A 381 15.72 -16.77 -23.56
C LEU A 381 16.43 -16.17 -24.77
N TYR A 382 17.41 -16.86 -25.35
CA TYR A 382 18.11 -16.45 -26.58
C TYR A 382 17.16 -16.21 -27.76
N GLU A 383 16.30 -17.18 -28.09
CA GLU A 383 15.35 -17.08 -29.21
C GLU A 383 14.49 -15.82 -29.10
N ARG A 384 14.13 -15.43 -27.88
CA ARG A 384 13.25 -14.29 -27.59
C ARG A 384 13.95 -12.94 -27.55
N ILE A 385 15.26 -12.90 -27.31
CA ILE A 385 16.04 -11.66 -27.26
C ILE A 385 16.90 -11.46 -28.50
N SER A 386 16.71 -12.25 -29.58
CA SER A 386 17.54 -12.20 -30.79
C SER A 386 17.63 -10.80 -31.43
N THR A 387 16.69 -9.90 -31.14
CA THR A 387 16.68 -8.50 -31.58
C THR A 387 16.92 -7.49 -30.45
N GLY A 388 17.47 -7.94 -29.31
CA GLY A 388 17.61 -7.17 -28.08
C GLY A 388 16.33 -7.16 -27.24
N GLY A 389 16.26 -6.25 -26.26
CA GLY A 389 15.07 -6.04 -25.44
C GLY A 389 15.32 -6.03 -23.94
N ILE A 390 14.33 -6.46 -23.17
CA ILE A 390 14.36 -6.52 -21.71
C ILE A 390 14.17 -7.98 -21.30
N LEU A 391 15.14 -8.54 -20.58
CA LEU A 391 15.10 -9.90 -20.06
C LEU A 391 14.91 -9.86 -18.55
N SER A 392 13.95 -10.60 -18.03
CA SER A 392 13.69 -10.71 -16.58
C SER A 392 13.98 -12.09 -16.04
N LEU A 393 14.72 -12.16 -14.93
CA LEU A 393 14.83 -13.35 -14.08
C LEU A 393 13.89 -13.21 -12.88
N ASP A 394 13.59 -14.30 -12.19
CA ASP A 394 12.72 -14.29 -11.01
C ASP A 394 13.32 -15.12 -9.88
N THR A 395 13.46 -14.51 -8.70
CA THR A 395 14.08 -15.16 -7.54
C THR A 395 13.26 -16.31 -6.96
N ASP A 396 11.95 -16.37 -7.23
CA ASP A 396 11.08 -17.40 -6.66
C ASP A 396 11.25 -18.77 -7.35
N HIS A 397 12.02 -18.84 -8.43
CA HIS A 397 12.35 -20.08 -9.11
C HIS A 397 13.72 -20.64 -8.69
N PRO A 398 13.79 -21.93 -8.34
CA PRO A 398 14.97 -22.51 -7.71
C PRO A 398 16.21 -22.47 -8.60
N ASP A 399 16.11 -22.54 -9.94
CA ASP A 399 17.32 -22.55 -10.79
C ASP A 399 17.74 -21.17 -11.27
N SER A 400 17.03 -20.10 -10.92
CA SER A 400 17.32 -18.78 -11.47
C SER A 400 18.77 -18.37 -11.24
N TYR A 401 19.37 -18.74 -10.10
CA TYR A 401 20.79 -18.47 -9.83
C TYR A 401 21.71 -19.23 -10.80
N MET A 402 21.45 -20.51 -11.07
CA MET A 402 22.28 -21.31 -11.98
C MET A 402 22.10 -20.84 -13.42
N ILE A 403 20.87 -20.54 -13.82
CA ILE A 403 20.57 -19.96 -15.13
C ILE A 403 21.24 -18.61 -15.29
N SER A 404 21.25 -17.77 -14.24
CA SER A 404 21.90 -16.46 -14.30
C SER A 404 23.39 -16.56 -14.58
N ALA A 405 24.11 -17.52 -13.97
CA ALA A 405 25.54 -17.68 -14.19
C ALA A 405 25.85 -17.92 -15.68
N PHE A 406 25.25 -18.95 -16.29
CA PHE A 406 25.49 -19.28 -17.69
C PHE A 406 24.86 -18.28 -18.67
N LEU A 407 23.74 -17.65 -18.30
CA LEU A 407 23.14 -16.59 -19.09
C LEU A 407 24.09 -15.40 -19.17
N MET A 408 24.70 -15.02 -18.06
CA MET A 408 25.61 -13.89 -18.00
C MET A 408 26.90 -14.16 -18.79
N ASP A 409 27.44 -15.37 -18.75
CA ASP A 409 28.56 -15.79 -19.61
C ASP A 409 28.19 -15.59 -21.09
N TYR A 410 27.04 -16.12 -21.51
CA TYR A 410 26.56 -15.95 -22.88
C TYR A 410 26.37 -14.47 -23.26
N LEU A 411 25.66 -13.71 -22.41
CA LEU A 411 25.37 -12.30 -22.65
C LEU A 411 26.64 -11.47 -22.78
N TYR A 412 27.63 -11.72 -21.93
CA TYR A 412 28.87 -10.96 -21.90
C TYR A 412 29.85 -11.37 -23.01
N GLU A 413 30.02 -12.67 -23.25
CA GLU A 413 31.09 -13.17 -24.11
C GLU A 413 30.63 -13.37 -25.57
N ASN A 414 29.37 -13.75 -25.78
CA ASN A 414 28.94 -14.38 -27.03
C ASN A 414 27.70 -13.76 -27.67
N SER A 415 26.98 -12.88 -26.97
CA SER A 415 25.69 -12.40 -27.47
C SER A 415 25.78 -11.32 -28.55
N GLY A 416 26.84 -10.53 -28.53
CA GLY A 416 26.98 -9.35 -29.38
C GLY A 416 26.03 -8.20 -29.03
N PHE A 417 25.23 -8.29 -27.95
CA PHE A 417 24.36 -7.21 -27.50
C PHE A 417 25.13 -6.10 -26.80
N GLN A 418 24.61 -4.88 -26.90
CA GLN A 418 24.99 -3.81 -25.99
C GLN A 418 24.24 -4.02 -24.66
N LEU A 419 24.92 -4.49 -23.62
CA LEU A 419 24.33 -4.65 -22.29
C LEU A 419 24.20 -3.27 -21.62
N VAL A 420 22.98 -2.87 -21.30
CA VAL A 420 22.66 -1.50 -20.84
C VAL A 420 21.77 -1.48 -19.60
N SER A 421 21.81 -0.36 -18.87
CA SER A 421 20.83 -0.07 -17.81
C SER A 421 19.43 0.14 -18.39
N LEU A 422 18.36 0.09 -17.58
CA LEU A 422 17.04 0.47 -18.06
C LEU A 422 16.98 1.94 -18.50
N ASN A 423 17.75 2.83 -17.86
CA ASN A 423 17.81 4.24 -18.26
C ASN A 423 18.28 4.36 -19.73
N ASP A 424 19.37 3.68 -20.08
CA ASP A 424 19.93 3.73 -21.43
C ASP A 424 19.15 2.88 -22.44
N CYS A 425 18.47 1.83 -21.96
CA CYS A 425 17.51 1.06 -22.74
C CYS A 425 16.33 1.94 -23.19
N LEU A 426 15.85 2.86 -22.35
CA LEU A 426 14.71 3.73 -22.66
C LEU A 426 15.09 5.08 -23.28
N ARG A 427 16.38 5.41 -23.37
CA ARG A 427 16.86 6.60 -24.08
C ARG A 427 16.78 6.39 -25.58
N LYS A 428 16.13 7.33 -26.27
CA LYS A 428 16.06 7.38 -27.74
C LYS A 428 17.37 7.80 -28.35
#